data_AF-A0A955H576-F1
#
_entry.id   AF-A0A955H576-F1
#
_cell.length_a   1.000
_cell.length_b   1.000
_cell.length_c   1.000
_cell.angle_alpha   90.00
_cell.angle_beta   90.00
_cell.angle_gamma   90.00
#
_symmetry.space_group_name_H-M   'P 1'
#
loop_
_entity.id
_entity.type
_entity.pdbx_description
1 polymer ?
#
loop_
_entity_poly.entity_id
_entity_poly.type
_entity_poly.pdbx_seq_one_letter_code
_entity_poly.pdbx_strand_id
1 'polypeptide(L)'
;LIPTKKEKLPANTFTPAIARRTSTRTTTRAALSFFGLCALIILGTSGYGIISEANLASAPTVTIVDPYSQSTTMLEYGPQEALSKNNFFIETRDAFIDEGLTFVEVDISQKQLRFFKNGVLFQSAEIFGVGAKGSWWDTPSGLYKIERKDEDFFTSTGQVNLPWVLVFQGNFLIHGWPTYPGGVGVPMDFSGGGIRLSDESAKELFSYVKEGMPVLVHDNKDKERDTFVYEPQVPELDTQHYFIADIDNGTILASSEYEEVVPIASLVKLMTAVIATEKLSLDGRIRVTSPTFVSSLIPRLSERSSVSMYSLLQLLLVESSNEAAETIAGEVGREDFIEAMNAKARQLGMMHTTFADPSGLSSDNTSSIEDLYTLTKYIYKNKRFVFDITANKTLASVYVGGEFDGLINFNEVEDMDSFIGGKVGETLAAGQTSVSLHKLQFQGKERTVVIILLGSDSRTEDIETLISYALNRFGG
;
A
#
# COMPACT_ATOMS: atom_id res chain seq x y z
N LEU A 1 -31.83 -60.92 2.56
CA LEU A 1 -32.36 -60.91 3.94
C LEU A 1 -32.72 -59.47 4.32
N ILE A 2 -34.02 -59.16 4.26
CA ILE A 2 -34.70 -58.01 4.91
C ILE A 2 -35.34 -58.62 6.20
N PRO A 3 -35.97 -57.90 7.17
CA PRO A 3 -36.10 -56.46 7.46
C PRO A 3 -35.85 -56.14 8.97
N THR A 4 -36.00 -54.93 9.54
CA THR A 4 -37.22 -54.11 9.83
C THR A 4 -36.76 -53.00 10.82
N LYS A 5 -37.35 -51.83 11.07
CA LYS A 5 -38.46 -50.94 10.59
C LYS A 5 -38.37 -49.67 11.50
N LYS A 6 -38.54 -48.43 10.98
CA LYS A 6 -39.74 -47.53 11.09
C LYS A 6 -40.10 -47.06 12.52
N GLU A 7 -40.62 -45.85 12.84
CA GLU A 7 -41.20 -44.68 12.13
C GLU A 7 -41.52 -43.56 13.15
N LYS A 8 -41.55 -42.29 12.68
CA LYS A 8 -42.53 -41.18 12.88
C LYS A 8 -42.70 -40.34 14.19
N LEU A 9 -42.49 -39.02 13.97
CA LEU A 9 -43.16 -37.75 14.39
C LEU A 9 -44.72 -37.79 14.57
N PRO A 10 -45.45 -36.69 14.94
CA PRO A 10 -45.22 -35.53 15.85
C PRO A 10 -46.48 -35.09 16.69
N ALA A 11 -46.34 -33.95 17.42
CA ALA A 11 -47.32 -32.92 17.80
C ALA A 11 -48.42 -33.20 18.86
N ASN A 12 -48.48 -32.35 19.91
CA ASN A 12 -49.63 -31.45 20.14
C ASN A 12 -49.47 -30.46 21.31
N THR A 13 -50.03 -29.29 21.04
CA THR A 13 -50.49 -28.15 21.84
C THR A 13 -51.13 -28.44 23.19
N PHE A 14 -50.89 -27.56 24.19
CA PHE A 14 -51.85 -27.23 25.26
C PHE A 14 -51.65 -25.80 25.80
N THR A 15 -52.69 -24.98 25.67
CA THR A 15 -53.16 -23.93 26.61
C THR A 15 -54.57 -24.38 27.04
N PRO A 16 -55.22 -23.96 28.17
CA PRO A 16 -55.36 -22.54 28.59
C PRO A 16 -55.62 -22.19 30.10
N ALA A 17 -55.50 -20.89 30.40
CA ALA A 17 -56.40 -19.98 31.16
C ALA A 17 -56.60 -19.94 32.72
N ILE A 18 -57.03 -18.73 33.15
CA ILE A 18 -57.81 -18.29 34.35
C ILE A 18 -56.97 -17.79 35.55
N ALA A 19 -57.19 -16.69 36.30
CA ALA A 19 -58.30 -15.74 36.61
C ALA A 19 -57.72 -14.36 37.07
N ARG A 20 -58.31 -13.19 36.75
CA ARG A 20 -59.37 -12.40 37.44
C ARG A 20 -59.12 -11.96 38.91
N ARG A 21 -59.07 -10.63 39.16
CA ARG A 21 -59.92 -9.82 40.08
C ARG A 21 -59.41 -8.36 40.19
N THR A 22 -60.16 -7.35 39.70
CA THR A 22 -61.11 -6.43 40.39
C THR A 22 -60.51 -5.48 41.45
N SER A 23 -60.68 -4.15 41.30
CA SER A 23 -61.82 -3.40 41.89
C SER A 23 -61.77 -1.87 41.66
N THR A 24 -62.93 -1.30 41.30
CA THR A 24 -63.58 -0.03 41.77
C THR A 24 -62.87 1.33 41.63
N ARG A 25 -63.40 2.25 40.79
CA ARG A 25 -64.34 3.38 41.07
C ARG A 25 -63.72 4.45 41.99
N THR A 26 -63.71 5.75 41.65
CA THR A 26 -64.87 6.67 41.64
C THR A 26 -64.57 8.04 40.96
N THR A 27 -65.52 8.53 40.14
CA THR A 27 -66.11 9.91 40.03
C THR A 27 -65.19 11.15 40.09
N THR A 28 -65.29 12.21 39.27
CA THR A 28 -66.49 13.02 38.91
C THR A 28 -66.15 14.07 37.82
N ARG A 29 -67.20 14.48 37.07
CA ARG A 29 -67.48 15.62 36.15
C ARG A 29 -66.66 16.93 36.39
N ALA A 30 -66.49 17.89 35.47
CA ALA A 30 -67.35 18.48 34.42
C ALA A 30 -66.47 19.30 33.43
N ALA A 31 -66.72 19.30 32.10
CA ALA A 31 -67.43 20.34 31.31
C ALA A 31 -66.77 21.75 31.40
N LEU A 32 -66.36 22.45 30.33
CA LEU A 32 -67.17 23.00 29.24
C LEU A 32 -66.26 23.56 28.10
N SER A 33 -66.85 23.66 26.91
CA SER A 33 -66.40 24.12 25.60
C SER A 33 -66.11 25.63 25.48
N PHE A 34 -65.26 26.08 24.53
CA PHE A 34 -65.63 27.00 23.41
C PHE A 34 -64.46 27.40 22.46
N PHE A 35 -64.85 27.81 21.25
CA PHE A 35 -64.15 28.23 20.02
C PHE A 35 -63.28 29.51 20.05
N GLY A 36 -62.40 29.68 19.04
CA GLY A 36 -61.99 31.00 18.46
C GLY A 36 -60.47 31.16 18.25
N LEU A 37 -59.91 31.03 17.04
CA LEU A 37 -59.71 32.03 15.97
C LEU A 37 -58.59 33.09 16.24
N CYS A 38 -57.57 33.07 15.38
CA CYS A 38 -56.64 34.13 14.90
C CYS A 38 -56.16 35.27 15.83
N ALA A 39 -54.84 35.46 15.93
CA ALA A 39 -54.16 36.74 15.63
C ALA A 39 -52.63 36.65 15.76
N LEU A 40 -51.93 37.13 14.71
CA LEU A 40 -50.52 37.52 14.70
C LEU A 40 -50.29 38.78 15.56
N ILE A 41 -49.23 38.79 16.38
CA ILE A 41 -48.56 40.02 16.86
C ILE A 41 -47.04 39.82 16.79
N ILE A 42 -46.38 40.71 16.06
CA ILE A 42 -44.93 40.91 16.03
C ILE A 42 -44.62 42.05 17.03
N LEU A 43 -43.63 41.88 17.91
CA LEU A 43 -42.51 42.81 18.17
C LEU A 43 -41.80 42.53 19.51
N GLY A 44 -40.56 42.06 19.36
CA GLY A 44 -39.35 42.17 20.20
C GLY A 44 -39.39 42.56 21.68
N THR A 45 -38.71 41.74 22.49
CA THR A 45 -37.76 42.24 23.51
C THR A 45 -36.59 41.27 23.66
N SER A 46 -35.40 41.87 23.70
CA SER A 46 -34.06 41.36 23.95
C SER A 46 -33.88 40.47 25.19
N GLY A 47 -33.00 39.45 25.09
CA GLY A 47 -32.14 39.05 26.21
C GLY A 47 -32.05 37.55 26.52
N TYR A 48 -30.83 37.02 26.36
CA TYR A 48 -30.25 35.85 27.04
C TYR A 48 -30.71 34.44 26.64
N GLY A 49 -29.83 33.80 25.85
CA GLY A 49 -29.21 32.51 26.21
C GLY A 49 -30.12 31.30 26.37
N ILE A 50 -30.10 30.43 25.37
CA ILE A 50 -29.63 29.04 25.44
C ILE A 50 -29.32 28.68 23.98
N ILE A 51 -28.04 28.64 23.61
CA ILE A 51 -27.62 27.88 22.43
C ILE A 51 -27.79 26.43 22.86
N SER A 52 -28.85 25.77 22.38
CA SER A 52 -28.94 24.33 22.50
C SER A 52 -27.92 23.73 21.54
N GLU A 53 -26.75 23.36 22.07
CA GLU A 53 -25.97 22.29 21.48
C GLU A 53 -26.81 21.01 21.54
N ALA A 54 -27.27 20.57 20.37
CA ALA A 54 -27.38 19.17 19.97
C ALA A 54 -28.22 19.12 18.69
N ASN A 55 -27.55 19.33 17.56
CA ASN A 55 -27.76 18.44 16.44
C ASN A 55 -26.38 18.08 15.95
N LEU A 56 -25.98 16.83 16.20
CA LEU A 56 -25.05 16.11 15.34
C LEU A 56 -25.69 16.13 13.95
N ALA A 57 -25.47 17.21 13.21
CA ALA A 57 -25.70 17.20 11.78
C ALA A 57 -24.73 16.13 11.26
N SER A 58 -25.28 15.01 10.80
CA SER A 58 -24.57 14.10 9.91
C SER A 58 -23.86 14.97 8.89
N ALA A 59 -22.54 14.76 8.73
CA ALA A 59 -21.77 15.49 7.73
C ALA A 59 -22.56 15.50 6.41
N PRO A 60 -22.72 16.66 5.76
CA PRO A 60 -23.53 16.76 4.56
C PRO A 60 -23.07 15.72 3.55
N THR A 61 -24.02 14.93 3.06
CA THR A 61 -23.76 13.98 2.00
C THR A 61 -23.67 14.77 0.71
N VAL A 62 -22.44 15.06 0.29
CA VAL A 62 -22.25 15.76 -0.98
C VAL A 62 -22.52 14.77 -2.10
N THR A 63 -23.42 15.13 -3.00
CA THR A 63 -23.73 14.35 -4.20
C THR A 63 -23.22 15.09 -5.42
N ILE A 64 -22.44 14.43 -6.27
CA ILE A 64 -21.95 15.02 -7.52
C ILE A 64 -22.64 14.33 -8.70
N VAL A 65 -22.97 15.11 -9.73
CA VAL A 65 -23.43 14.59 -11.01
C VAL A 65 -22.20 14.32 -11.87
N ASP A 66 -22.00 13.06 -12.27
CA ASP A 66 -20.96 12.70 -13.23
C ASP A 66 -21.22 13.43 -14.56
N PRO A 67 -20.26 14.22 -15.10
CA PRO A 67 -20.49 15.04 -16.30
C PRO A 67 -20.65 14.22 -17.59
N TYR A 68 -20.25 12.95 -17.59
CA TYR A 68 -20.34 12.04 -18.75
C TYR A 68 -21.52 11.06 -18.63
N SER A 69 -21.74 10.50 -17.44
CA SER A 69 -22.81 9.52 -17.20
C SER A 69 -24.11 10.15 -16.68
N GLN A 70 -24.06 11.40 -16.21
CA GLN A 70 -25.15 12.11 -15.52
C GLN A 70 -25.72 11.36 -14.30
N SER A 71 -24.96 10.39 -13.77
CA SER A 71 -25.34 9.69 -12.54
C SER A 71 -25.00 10.53 -11.32
N THR A 72 -25.90 10.54 -10.33
CA THR A 72 -25.67 11.20 -9.05
C THR A 72 -25.02 10.20 -8.09
N THR A 73 -23.77 10.45 -7.70
CA THR A 73 -23.02 9.59 -6.79
C THR A 73 -22.80 10.30 -5.47
N MET A 74 -23.03 9.59 -4.35
CA MET A 74 -22.63 10.08 -3.03
C MET A 74 -21.10 10.07 -2.94
N LEU A 75 -20.51 11.19 -2.54
CA LEU A 75 -19.08 11.25 -2.26
C LEU A 75 -18.75 10.46 -0.97
N GLU A 76 -17.96 9.40 -1.12
CA GLU A 76 -17.43 8.64 0.02
C GLU A 76 -16.03 9.13 0.42
N TYR A 77 -15.67 8.96 1.69
CA TYR A 77 -14.31 9.30 2.13
C TYR A 77 -13.30 8.28 1.62
N GLY A 78 -12.18 8.76 1.09
CA GLY A 78 -11.06 7.99 0.59
C GLY A 78 -10.48 8.56 -0.71
N PRO A 79 -9.48 7.86 -1.29
CA PRO A 79 -8.96 8.18 -2.60
C PRO A 79 -10.06 8.11 -3.66
N GLN A 80 -10.10 9.10 -4.55
CA GLN A 80 -11.05 9.12 -5.65
C GLN A 80 -10.36 9.63 -6.91
N GLU A 81 -10.23 8.75 -7.90
CA GLU A 81 -9.57 9.10 -9.15
C GLU A 81 -10.28 10.22 -9.92
N ALA A 82 -11.61 10.30 -9.85
CA ALA A 82 -12.37 11.36 -10.50
C ALA A 82 -11.92 12.76 -10.03
N LEU A 83 -11.54 12.91 -8.75
CA LEU A 83 -11.03 14.17 -8.19
C LEU A 83 -9.62 14.54 -8.69
N SER A 84 -8.93 13.66 -9.40
CA SER A 84 -7.69 14.02 -10.11
C SER A 84 -7.96 14.78 -11.42
N LYS A 85 -9.20 14.77 -11.91
CA LYS A 85 -9.63 15.52 -13.10
C LYS A 85 -9.96 16.95 -12.72
N ASN A 86 -9.33 17.92 -13.38
CA ASN A 86 -9.45 19.34 -13.00
C ASN A 86 -10.91 19.84 -13.05
N ASN A 87 -11.67 19.48 -14.08
CA ASN A 87 -13.08 19.89 -14.20
C ASN A 87 -13.93 19.31 -13.07
N PHE A 88 -13.80 18.01 -12.78
CA PHE A 88 -14.57 17.34 -11.73
C PHE A 88 -14.20 17.85 -10.34
N PHE A 89 -12.92 18.12 -10.09
CA PHE A 89 -12.46 18.77 -8.86
C PHE A 89 -13.05 20.17 -8.69
N ILE A 90 -13.01 21.01 -9.72
CA ILE A 90 -13.59 22.36 -9.70
C ILE A 90 -15.09 22.30 -9.42
N GLU A 91 -15.83 21.44 -10.12
CA GLU A 91 -17.27 21.25 -9.90
C GLU A 91 -17.57 20.79 -8.47
N THR A 92 -16.77 19.87 -7.93
CA THR A 92 -16.92 19.39 -6.54
C THR A 92 -16.66 20.51 -5.53
N ARG A 93 -15.56 21.27 -5.72
CA ARG A 93 -15.21 22.39 -4.85
C ARG A 93 -16.29 23.46 -4.88
N ASP A 94 -16.78 23.81 -6.07
CA ASP A 94 -17.81 24.84 -6.24
C ASP A 94 -19.13 24.39 -5.59
N ALA A 95 -19.48 23.10 -5.67
CA ALA A 95 -20.61 22.54 -4.92
C ALA A 95 -20.44 22.65 -3.39
N PHE A 96 -19.24 22.38 -2.86
CA PHE A 96 -18.96 22.55 -1.42
C PHE A 96 -19.10 24.02 -0.99
N ILE A 97 -18.68 24.95 -1.86
CA ILE A 97 -18.80 26.39 -1.64
C ILE A 97 -20.28 26.81 -1.64
N ASP A 98 -21.04 26.39 -2.65
CA ASP A 98 -22.44 26.73 -2.84
C ASP A 98 -23.34 26.17 -1.72
N GLU A 99 -23.02 24.98 -1.22
CA GLU A 99 -23.68 24.38 -0.05
C GLU A 99 -23.25 25.02 1.29
N GLY A 100 -22.29 25.94 1.27
CA GLY A 100 -21.82 26.63 2.47
C GLY A 100 -21.03 25.72 3.41
N LEU A 101 -20.28 24.76 2.89
CA LEU A 101 -19.47 23.85 3.70
C LEU A 101 -18.25 24.54 4.29
N THR A 102 -17.80 24.04 5.45
CA THR A 102 -16.50 24.38 6.02
C THR A 102 -15.56 23.22 5.76
N PHE A 103 -14.50 23.44 4.99
CA PHE A 103 -13.59 22.39 4.54
C PHE A 103 -12.18 22.92 4.25
N VAL A 104 -11.22 22.01 4.21
CA VAL A 104 -9.86 22.27 3.73
C VAL A 104 -9.78 21.78 2.30
N GLU A 105 -9.26 22.61 1.41
CA GLU A 105 -8.93 22.27 0.05
C GLU A 105 -7.40 22.23 -0.08
N VAL A 106 -6.87 21.14 -0.63
CA VAL A 106 -5.45 20.95 -0.89
C VAL A 106 -5.27 20.75 -2.39
N ASP A 107 -4.77 21.77 -3.06
CA ASP A 107 -4.42 21.74 -4.48
C ASP A 107 -2.91 21.57 -4.61
N ILE A 108 -2.48 20.30 -4.63
CA ILE A 108 -1.07 19.91 -4.75
C ILE A 108 -0.49 20.42 -6.07
N SER A 109 -1.31 20.40 -7.15
CA SER A 109 -0.87 20.82 -8.48
C SER A 109 -0.48 22.28 -8.54
N GLN A 110 -1.20 23.14 -7.82
CA GLN A 110 -0.92 24.56 -7.71
C GLN A 110 -0.05 24.91 -6.50
N LYS A 111 0.34 23.91 -5.69
CA LYS A 111 1.02 24.09 -4.40
C LYS A 111 0.27 25.08 -3.50
N GLN A 112 -1.04 24.93 -3.42
CA GLN A 112 -1.90 25.81 -2.63
C GLN A 112 -2.79 24.99 -1.70
N LEU A 113 -2.93 25.48 -0.48
CA LEU A 113 -3.93 25.02 0.48
C LEU A 113 -4.88 26.18 0.75
N ARG A 114 -6.19 25.91 0.71
CA ARG A 114 -7.24 26.89 0.98
C ARG A 114 -8.16 26.37 2.07
N PHE A 115 -8.49 27.22 3.03
CA PHE A 115 -9.49 26.90 4.05
C PHE A 115 -10.74 27.72 3.80
N PHE A 116 -11.86 27.02 3.60
CA PHE A 116 -13.17 27.62 3.41
C PHE A 116 -13.98 27.48 4.68
N LYS A 117 -14.62 28.57 5.09
CA LYS A 117 -15.52 28.63 6.24
C LYS A 117 -16.89 29.08 5.78
N ASN A 118 -17.88 28.21 5.92
CA ASN A 118 -19.24 28.42 5.43
C ASN A 118 -19.28 28.83 3.95
N GLY A 119 -18.53 28.15 3.09
CA GLY A 119 -18.40 28.44 1.66
C GLY A 119 -17.52 29.65 1.31
N VAL A 120 -17.03 30.42 2.30
CA VAL A 120 -16.19 31.60 2.04
C VAL A 120 -14.73 31.26 2.25
N LEU A 121 -13.87 31.59 1.28
CA LEU A 121 -12.43 31.48 1.42
C LEU A 121 -11.96 32.33 2.62
N PHE A 122 -11.39 31.68 3.63
CA PHE A 122 -10.99 32.31 4.88
C PHE A 122 -9.47 32.43 5.00
N GLN A 123 -8.73 31.44 4.51
CA GLN A 123 -7.26 31.42 4.52
C GLN A 123 -6.74 30.77 3.22
N SER A 124 -5.58 31.22 2.74
CA SER A 124 -4.81 30.57 1.67
C SER A 124 -3.36 30.48 2.11
N ALA A 125 -2.72 29.35 1.84
CA ALA A 125 -1.33 29.08 2.20
C ALA A 125 -0.60 28.38 1.05
N GLU A 126 0.67 28.71 0.86
CA GLU A 126 1.55 27.98 -0.06
C GLU A 126 1.99 26.64 0.54
N ILE A 127 2.03 25.62 -0.31
CA ILE A 127 2.56 24.30 0.02
C ILE A 127 4.04 24.25 -0.37
N PHE A 128 4.91 24.13 0.63
CA PHE A 128 6.37 24.09 0.47
C PHE A 128 6.93 22.70 0.23
N GLY A 129 6.14 21.65 0.48
CA GLY A 129 6.55 20.27 0.29
C GLY A 129 5.34 19.36 0.28
N VAL A 130 5.43 18.32 -0.53
CA VAL A 130 4.48 17.20 -0.52
C VAL A 130 5.29 15.91 -0.43
N GLY A 131 4.68 14.85 0.09
CA GLY A 131 5.27 13.52 0.03
C GLY A 131 5.62 13.15 -1.41
N ALA A 132 6.69 12.38 -1.58
CA ALA A 132 7.11 11.96 -2.91
C ALA A 132 6.00 11.09 -3.55
N LYS A 133 5.71 11.33 -4.83
CA LYS A 133 4.72 10.56 -5.58
C LYS A 133 5.03 9.06 -5.54
N GLY A 134 4.01 8.23 -5.30
CA GLY A 134 4.13 6.78 -5.13
C GLY A 134 4.90 6.34 -3.87
N SER A 135 5.26 7.28 -2.98
CA SER A 135 5.81 6.92 -1.68
C SER A 135 4.69 6.67 -0.68
N TRP A 136 5.04 6.04 0.46
CA TRP A 136 4.13 5.92 1.60
C TRP A 136 3.43 7.24 1.93
N TRP A 137 4.13 8.37 1.80
CA TRP A 137 3.64 9.71 2.14
C TRP A 137 2.95 10.44 0.98
N ASP A 138 2.77 9.79 -0.16
CA ASP A 138 1.99 10.34 -1.27
C ASP A 138 0.55 10.55 -0.83
N THR A 139 -0.04 11.67 -1.22
CA THR A 139 -1.43 12.00 -0.86
C THR A 139 -2.26 12.00 -2.14
N PRO A 140 -2.97 10.90 -2.46
CA PRO A 140 -3.74 10.80 -3.69
C PRO A 140 -4.91 11.77 -3.68
N SER A 141 -5.35 12.15 -4.89
CA SER A 141 -6.60 12.91 -5.06
C SER A 141 -7.76 12.16 -4.43
N GLY A 142 -8.61 12.87 -3.70
CA GLY A 142 -9.65 12.23 -2.90
C GLY A 142 -10.39 13.19 -2.00
N LEU A 143 -11.43 12.67 -1.38
CA LEU A 143 -12.17 13.36 -0.33
C LEU A 143 -11.86 12.66 0.99
N TYR A 144 -11.31 13.36 1.96
CA TYR A 144 -10.94 12.81 3.26
C TYR A 144 -11.58 13.62 4.39
N LYS A 145 -11.30 13.24 5.64
CA LYS A 145 -11.74 13.98 6.82
C LYS A 145 -10.63 14.05 7.84
N ILE A 146 -10.52 15.14 8.56
CA ILE A 146 -9.56 15.26 9.66
C ILE A 146 -9.86 14.19 10.71
N GLU A 147 -8.90 13.31 10.97
CA GLU A 147 -9.01 12.22 11.94
C GLU A 147 -8.55 12.67 13.31
N ARG A 148 -7.43 13.40 13.37
CA ARG A 148 -6.85 13.91 14.62
C ARG A 148 -5.95 15.12 14.39
N LYS A 149 -5.55 15.75 15.49
CA LYS A 149 -4.67 16.91 15.52
C LYS A 149 -3.62 16.76 16.60
N ASP A 150 -2.37 17.07 16.28
CA ASP A 150 -1.23 16.99 17.20
C ASP A 150 -0.42 18.30 17.12
N GLU A 151 -0.20 18.99 18.25
CA GLU A 151 0.59 20.25 18.24
C GLU A 151 2.07 20.02 17.91
N ASP A 152 2.59 18.87 18.32
CA ASP A 152 3.94 18.41 18.04
C ASP A 152 3.91 16.89 17.86
N PHE A 153 4.43 16.40 16.73
CA PHE A 153 4.41 14.99 16.35
C PHE A 153 5.78 14.55 15.87
N PHE A 154 6.42 13.65 16.61
CA PHE A 154 7.70 13.08 16.20
C PHE A 154 7.51 11.98 15.16
N THR A 155 8.22 12.09 14.03
CA THR A 155 8.30 11.03 13.02
C THR A 155 9.60 10.25 13.15
N SER A 156 9.50 8.93 13.32
CA SER A 156 10.67 8.06 13.35
C SER A 156 11.35 7.92 11.99
N THR A 157 10.59 8.02 10.89
CA THR A 157 11.09 7.90 9.51
C THR A 157 11.92 9.12 9.10
N GLY A 158 11.45 10.33 9.40
CA GLY A 158 12.18 11.57 9.10
C GLY A 158 13.19 11.96 10.19
N GLN A 159 13.11 11.34 11.37
CA GLN A 159 13.82 11.74 12.59
C GLN A 159 13.65 13.23 12.89
N VAL A 160 12.41 13.72 12.77
CA VAL A 160 12.04 15.14 12.94
C VAL A 160 10.74 15.27 13.71
N ASN A 161 10.60 16.37 14.43
CA ASN A 161 9.37 16.83 15.03
C ASN A 161 8.61 17.69 14.02
N LEU A 162 7.34 17.36 13.79
CA LEU A 162 6.42 18.10 12.94
C LEU A 162 5.50 18.93 13.84
N PRO A 163 5.50 20.27 13.70
CA PRO A 163 4.58 21.10 14.46
C PRO A 163 3.21 21.20 13.76
N TRP A 164 2.15 21.42 14.54
CA TRP A 164 0.78 21.72 14.06
C TRP A 164 0.21 20.69 13.09
N VAL A 165 0.34 19.41 13.41
CA VAL A 165 -0.05 18.31 12.54
C VAL A 165 -1.57 18.12 12.51
N LEU A 166 -2.09 18.03 11.30
CA LEU A 166 -3.45 17.61 11.00
C LEU A 166 -3.40 16.29 10.23
N VAL A 167 -3.86 15.21 10.84
CA VAL A 167 -3.92 13.90 10.18
C VAL A 167 -5.32 13.70 9.63
N PHE A 168 -5.43 13.34 8.35
CA PHE A 168 -6.72 13.20 7.68
C PHE A 168 -6.96 11.84 7.03
N GLN A 169 -5.96 10.97 6.98
CA GLN A 169 -6.14 9.54 6.76
C GLN A 169 -4.84 8.79 7.06
N GLY A 170 -4.81 8.00 8.13
CA GLY A 170 -3.65 7.14 8.44
C GLY A 170 -2.34 7.93 8.59
N ASN A 171 -1.55 7.96 7.52
CA ASN A 171 -0.26 8.67 7.44
C ASN A 171 -0.28 9.93 6.57
N PHE A 172 -1.44 10.33 6.02
CA PHE A 172 -1.60 11.58 5.30
C PHE A 172 -1.80 12.73 6.29
N LEU A 173 -0.90 13.70 6.21
CA LEU A 173 -0.78 14.74 7.21
C LEU A 173 -0.44 16.10 6.58
N ILE A 174 -1.00 17.16 7.14
CA ILE A 174 -0.60 18.55 6.91
C ILE A 174 0.16 19.01 8.15
N HIS A 175 1.27 19.72 7.98
CA HIS A 175 2.10 20.15 9.10
C HIS A 175 2.89 21.42 8.80
N GLY A 176 3.42 22.05 9.85
CA GLY A 176 4.36 23.16 9.76
C GLY A 176 5.79 22.71 9.44
N TRP A 177 6.75 23.61 9.62
CA TRP A 177 8.14 23.37 9.28
C TRP A 177 8.79 22.36 10.24
N PRO A 178 9.31 21.22 9.73
CA PRO A 178 9.92 20.21 10.59
C PRO A 178 11.20 20.72 11.28
N THR A 179 11.46 20.18 12.47
CA THR A 179 12.72 20.42 13.19
C THR A 179 13.39 19.10 13.58
N TYR A 180 14.72 19.05 13.50
CA TYR A 180 15.49 17.94 14.05
C TYR A 180 15.42 17.94 15.59
N PRO A 181 15.67 16.78 16.24
CA PRO A 181 15.89 16.72 17.68
C PRO A 181 16.91 17.76 18.13
N GLY A 182 16.49 18.72 18.95
CA GLY A 182 17.30 19.90 19.32
C GLY A 182 16.79 21.24 18.75
N GLY A 183 15.73 21.23 17.93
CA GLY A 183 15.01 22.43 17.48
C GLY A 183 15.59 23.12 16.25
N VAL A 184 16.56 22.49 15.57
CA VAL A 184 17.12 23.03 14.32
C VAL A 184 16.17 22.72 13.18
N GLY A 185 15.71 23.74 12.45
CA GLY A 185 14.83 23.57 11.29
C GLY A 185 15.47 22.75 10.17
N VAL A 186 14.66 21.97 9.47
CA VAL A 186 15.12 21.20 8.30
C VAL A 186 15.37 22.11 7.08
N PRO A 187 16.24 21.70 6.14
CA PRO A 187 16.41 22.37 4.86
C PRO A 187 15.11 22.48 4.03
N MET A 188 15.04 23.45 3.11
CA MET A 188 13.90 23.65 2.22
C MET A 188 13.63 22.45 1.29
N ASP A 189 14.67 21.74 0.86
CA ASP A 189 14.56 20.55 0.00
C ASP A 189 14.30 19.25 0.78
N PHE A 190 14.23 19.31 2.11
CA PHE A 190 13.87 18.17 2.93
C PHE A 190 12.42 17.75 2.62
N SER A 191 12.25 16.56 2.04
CA SER A 191 10.94 16.08 1.60
C SER A 191 10.05 15.67 2.76
N GLY A 192 10.60 15.06 3.82
CA GLY A 192 9.98 14.78 5.13
C GLY A 192 8.72 13.90 5.18
N GLY A 193 8.00 13.76 4.07
CA GLY A 193 6.64 13.26 3.99
C GLY A 193 5.60 14.32 4.35
N GLY A 194 4.36 14.13 3.87
CA GLY A 194 3.22 15.01 4.19
C GLY A 194 3.16 16.32 3.41
N ILE A 195 2.09 17.09 3.64
CA ILE A 195 1.86 18.41 3.05
C ILE A 195 2.42 19.47 4.01
N ARG A 196 3.54 20.08 3.62
CA ARG A 196 4.27 21.05 4.44
C ARG A 196 3.84 22.48 4.12
N LEU A 197 3.44 23.22 5.15
CA LEU A 197 3.20 24.67 5.10
C LEU A 197 4.31 25.42 5.86
N SER A 198 4.26 26.75 5.84
CA SER A 198 5.00 27.55 6.82
C SER A 198 4.46 27.29 8.23
N ASP A 199 5.29 27.48 9.26
CA ASP A 199 4.84 27.34 10.65
C ASP A 199 3.66 28.26 11.01
N GLU A 200 3.68 29.48 10.49
CA GLU A 200 2.61 30.46 10.73
C GLU A 200 1.29 30.00 10.10
N SER A 201 1.32 29.61 8.82
CA SER A 201 0.12 29.14 8.12
C SER A 201 -0.41 27.82 8.69
N ALA A 202 0.47 26.88 9.06
CA ALA A 202 0.09 25.63 9.69
C ALA A 202 -0.57 25.85 11.05
N LYS A 203 0.02 26.71 11.89
CA LYS A 203 -0.53 27.06 13.21
C LYS A 203 -1.89 27.73 13.09
N GLU A 204 -2.02 28.67 12.16
CA GLU A 204 -3.28 29.37 11.90
C GLU A 204 -4.36 28.37 11.44
N LEU A 205 -4.06 27.54 10.44
CA LEU A 205 -4.97 26.49 9.95
C LEU A 205 -5.37 25.53 11.09
N PHE A 206 -4.40 25.08 11.88
CA PHE A 206 -4.60 24.22 13.04
C PHE A 206 -5.57 24.84 14.06
N SER A 207 -5.61 26.16 14.21
CA SER A 207 -6.54 26.82 15.13
C SER A 207 -8.00 26.76 14.70
N TYR A 208 -8.27 26.63 13.38
CA TYR A 208 -9.61 26.65 12.81
C TYR A 208 -10.17 25.27 12.51
N VAL A 209 -9.31 24.33 12.11
CA VAL A 209 -9.69 22.99 11.70
C VAL A 209 -10.13 22.14 12.91
N LYS A 210 -11.16 21.30 12.70
CA LYS A 210 -11.71 20.38 13.70
C LYS A 210 -11.70 18.95 13.16
N GLU A 211 -11.64 17.97 14.06
CA GLU A 211 -11.85 16.56 13.69
C GLU A 211 -13.21 16.37 13.00
N GLY A 212 -13.24 15.49 12.01
CA GLY A 212 -14.38 15.25 11.12
C GLY A 212 -14.54 16.26 9.98
N MET A 213 -13.76 17.34 9.95
CA MET A 213 -13.85 18.34 8.87
C MET A 213 -13.37 17.75 7.53
N PRO A 214 -14.10 17.98 6.41
CA PRO A 214 -13.69 17.49 5.11
C PRO A 214 -12.36 18.09 4.63
N VAL A 215 -11.57 17.26 3.96
CA VAL A 215 -10.33 17.64 3.27
C VAL A 215 -10.45 17.18 1.82
N LEU A 216 -10.62 18.12 0.90
CA LEU A 216 -10.70 17.86 -0.53
C LEU A 216 -9.30 18.00 -1.13
N VAL A 217 -8.73 16.90 -1.61
CA VAL A 217 -7.37 16.88 -2.17
C VAL A 217 -7.44 16.72 -3.69
N HIS A 218 -6.73 17.60 -4.38
CA HIS A 218 -6.50 17.55 -5.81
C HIS A 218 -5.01 17.53 -6.10
N ASP A 219 -4.59 16.48 -6.78
CA ASP A 219 -3.33 16.43 -7.50
C ASP A 219 -3.68 16.23 -8.98
N ASN A 220 -3.53 17.29 -9.74
CA ASN A 220 -3.92 17.33 -11.14
C ASN A 220 -3.17 16.24 -11.93
N LYS A 221 -3.87 15.17 -12.29
CA LYS A 221 -3.41 14.19 -13.29
C LYS A 221 -3.49 14.78 -14.71
N ASP A 222 -4.25 15.86 -14.90
CA ASP A 222 -4.35 16.57 -16.17
C ASP A 222 -3.29 17.67 -16.26
N LYS A 223 -2.03 17.26 -16.45
CA LYS A 223 -1.16 18.11 -17.26
C LYS A 223 -1.78 18.16 -18.65
N GLU A 224 -2.00 19.37 -19.15
CA GLU A 224 -2.29 19.64 -20.56
C GLU A 224 -1.52 18.64 -21.43
N ARG A 225 -2.22 17.99 -22.37
CA ARG A 225 -1.54 17.23 -23.41
C ARG A 225 -0.58 18.21 -24.08
N ASP A 226 0.70 18.02 -23.84
CA ASP A 226 1.72 18.41 -24.79
C ASP A 226 1.27 17.84 -26.15
N THR A 227 1.15 18.69 -27.16
CA THR A 227 0.95 18.23 -28.54
C THR A 227 2.15 17.44 -29.05
N PHE A 228 3.22 17.32 -28.26
CA PHE A 228 4.16 16.23 -28.35
C PHE A 228 3.49 14.90 -28.00
N VAL A 229 3.21 14.12 -29.04
CA VAL A 229 2.98 12.68 -28.89
C VAL A 229 4.31 12.09 -28.41
N TYR A 230 4.42 11.79 -27.12
CA TYR A 230 5.26 10.67 -26.73
C TYR A 230 4.60 9.44 -27.34
N GLU A 231 5.20 8.89 -28.39
CA GLU A 231 5.07 7.47 -28.61
C GLU A 231 5.99 6.83 -27.55
N PRO A 232 5.47 6.30 -26.42
CA PRO A 232 6.19 5.19 -25.83
C PRO A 232 6.18 4.14 -26.93
N GLN A 233 7.33 3.92 -27.55
CA GLN A 233 7.64 2.59 -28.02
C GLN A 233 7.74 1.77 -26.73
N VAL A 234 6.56 1.35 -26.24
CA VAL A 234 6.45 0.21 -25.34
C VAL A 234 7.15 -0.88 -26.12
N PRO A 235 8.28 -1.42 -25.62
CA PRO A 235 8.82 -2.59 -26.28
C PRO A 235 7.70 -3.63 -26.35
N GLU A 236 7.47 -4.23 -27.52
CA GLU A 236 6.62 -5.41 -27.58
C GLU A 236 7.33 -6.47 -26.73
N LEU A 237 6.72 -6.75 -25.57
CA LEU A 237 7.15 -7.76 -24.62
C LEU A 237 6.09 -8.86 -24.61
N ASP A 238 6.49 -10.08 -24.32
CA ASP A 238 5.56 -11.20 -24.21
C ASP A 238 4.76 -11.18 -22.89
N THR A 239 5.05 -10.23 -21.99
CA THR A 239 4.27 -9.97 -20.78
C THR A 239 3.69 -8.55 -20.71
N GLN A 240 2.53 -8.44 -20.06
CA GLN A 240 1.92 -7.17 -19.66
C GLN A 240 2.41 -6.69 -18.28
N HIS A 241 3.06 -7.54 -17.50
CA HIS A 241 3.54 -7.26 -16.15
C HIS A 241 5.05 -7.03 -16.16
N TYR A 242 5.46 -5.79 -16.43
CA TYR A 242 6.87 -5.43 -16.46
C TYR A 242 7.17 -4.13 -15.72
N PHE A 243 8.40 -4.02 -15.24
CA PHE A 243 8.89 -2.83 -14.58
C PHE A 243 10.39 -2.73 -14.72
N ILE A 244 10.87 -1.52 -15.01
CA ILE A 244 12.27 -1.19 -15.05
C ILE A 244 12.48 0.16 -14.36
N ALA A 245 13.39 0.22 -13.39
CA ALA A 245 13.67 1.42 -12.63
C ALA A 245 15.13 1.51 -12.19
N ASP A 246 15.61 2.74 -12.05
CA ASP A 246 16.85 3.05 -11.34
C ASP A 246 16.62 2.87 -9.83
N ILE A 247 17.29 1.87 -9.24
CA ILE A 247 17.04 1.50 -7.85
C ILE A 247 17.64 2.50 -6.85
N ASP A 248 18.64 3.27 -7.28
CA ASP A 248 19.36 4.18 -6.39
C ASP A 248 18.55 5.45 -6.11
N ASN A 249 17.84 5.98 -7.12
CA ASN A 249 17.02 7.19 -6.98
C ASN A 249 15.50 6.94 -7.07
N GLY A 250 15.07 5.74 -7.46
CA GLY A 250 13.65 5.40 -7.59
C GLY A 250 12.99 5.83 -8.90
N THR A 251 13.75 6.34 -9.87
CA THR A 251 13.21 6.76 -11.15
C THR A 251 12.73 5.55 -11.95
N ILE A 252 11.43 5.48 -12.20
CA ILE A 252 10.80 4.49 -13.06
C ILE A 252 11.10 4.84 -14.52
N LEU A 253 11.68 3.90 -15.27
CA LEU A 253 12.02 4.06 -16.69
C LEU A 253 10.89 3.58 -17.61
N ALA A 254 10.22 2.51 -17.22
CA ALA A 254 8.99 2.00 -17.82
C ALA A 254 8.28 1.01 -16.86
N SER A 255 6.96 0.91 -16.96
CA SER A 255 6.16 -0.03 -16.15
C SER A 255 4.81 -0.31 -16.82
N SER A 256 4.27 -1.50 -16.59
CA SER A 256 2.91 -1.90 -16.93
C SER A 256 2.36 -2.85 -15.85
N GLU A 257 1.05 -2.76 -15.59
CA GLU A 257 0.34 -3.56 -14.57
C GLU A 257 1.04 -3.59 -13.18
N TYR A 258 1.48 -2.42 -12.73
CA TYR A 258 2.37 -2.25 -11.57
C TYR A 258 1.80 -2.76 -10.23
N GLU A 259 0.49 -2.61 -10.03
CA GLU A 259 -0.22 -2.96 -8.80
C GLU A 259 -0.99 -4.29 -8.91
N GLU A 260 -1.03 -4.92 -10.09
CA GLU A 260 -1.81 -6.14 -10.29
C GLU A 260 -1.24 -7.30 -9.47
N VAL A 261 -2.13 -8.01 -8.78
CA VAL A 261 -1.77 -9.13 -7.90
C VAL A 261 -1.81 -10.43 -8.69
N VAL A 262 -0.64 -11.01 -8.92
CA VAL A 262 -0.47 -12.25 -9.69
C VAL A 262 0.39 -13.27 -8.94
N PRO A 263 0.30 -14.56 -9.27
CA PRO A 263 1.23 -15.57 -8.76
C PRO A 263 2.68 -15.25 -9.13
N ILE A 264 3.61 -15.39 -8.18
CA ILE A 264 5.01 -14.95 -8.35
C ILE A 264 6.05 -16.08 -8.36
N ALA A 265 5.59 -17.33 -8.37
CA ALA A 265 6.45 -18.52 -8.39
C ALA A 265 7.64 -18.41 -7.41
N SER A 266 8.83 -18.80 -7.85
CA SER A 266 10.03 -18.85 -7.00
C SER A 266 10.59 -17.48 -6.57
N LEU A 267 10.01 -16.34 -6.96
CA LEU A 267 10.39 -15.05 -6.39
C LEU A 267 10.14 -14.99 -4.88
N VAL A 268 9.22 -15.82 -4.37
CA VAL A 268 9.00 -16.08 -2.93
C VAL A 268 10.30 -16.36 -2.18
N LYS A 269 11.27 -17.03 -2.83
CA LYS A 269 12.54 -17.41 -2.21
C LYS A 269 13.41 -16.21 -1.82
N LEU A 270 13.16 -15.03 -2.38
CA LEU A 270 13.76 -13.78 -1.92
C LEU A 270 13.30 -13.44 -0.49
N MET A 271 12.00 -13.55 -0.21
CA MET A 271 11.47 -13.36 1.15
C MET A 271 11.95 -14.47 2.08
N THR A 272 11.98 -15.73 1.62
CA THR A 272 12.54 -16.85 2.39
C THR A 272 13.98 -16.59 2.80
N ALA A 273 14.82 -16.09 1.89
CA ALA A 273 16.19 -15.72 2.21
C ALA A 273 16.25 -14.57 3.24
N VAL A 274 15.39 -13.55 3.11
CA VAL A 274 15.31 -12.46 4.10
C VAL A 274 15.01 -13.01 5.49
N ILE A 275 13.93 -13.77 5.67
CA ILE A 275 13.54 -14.33 6.97
C ILE A 275 14.62 -15.26 7.53
N ALA A 276 15.19 -16.13 6.69
CA ALA A 276 16.25 -17.03 7.10
C ALA A 276 17.44 -16.27 7.70
N THR A 277 17.87 -15.19 7.06
CA THR A 277 19.02 -14.39 7.52
C THR A 277 18.73 -13.52 8.75
N GLU A 278 17.47 -13.41 9.15
CA GLU A 278 17.04 -12.70 10.37
C GLU A 278 16.79 -13.65 11.54
N LYS A 279 16.42 -14.91 11.26
CA LYS A 279 16.04 -15.90 12.27
C LYS A 279 17.13 -16.93 12.55
N LEU A 280 17.98 -17.22 11.57
CA LEU A 280 18.97 -18.29 11.63
C LEU A 280 20.39 -17.74 11.52
N SER A 281 21.34 -18.43 12.15
CA SER A 281 22.76 -18.12 12.00
C SER A 281 23.28 -18.66 10.67
N LEU A 282 23.94 -17.82 9.87
CA LEU A 282 24.55 -18.24 8.60
C LEU A 282 25.71 -19.23 8.76
N ASP A 283 26.40 -19.20 9.91
CA ASP A 283 27.44 -20.16 10.30
C ASP A 283 26.86 -21.44 10.91
N GLY A 284 25.55 -21.46 11.17
CA GLY A 284 24.84 -22.60 11.73
C GLY A 284 24.75 -23.77 10.75
N ARG A 285 24.73 -24.99 11.30
CA ARG A 285 24.35 -26.20 10.54
C ARG A 285 22.87 -26.48 10.78
N ILE A 286 22.14 -26.68 9.70
CA ILE A 286 20.73 -27.03 9.69
C ILE A 286 20.62 -28.53 9.46
N ARG A 287 19.73 -29.18 10.21
CA ARG A 287 19.43 -30.60 9.99
C ARG A 287 18.57 -30.72 8.74
N VAL A 288 18.96 -31.59 7.82
CA VAL A 288 18.13 -31.88 6.66
C VAL A 288 16.98 -32.79 7.10
N THR A 289 15.81 -32.19 7.28
CA THR A 289 14.54 -32.89 7.47
C THR A 289 13.89 -33.01 6.10
N SER A 290 14.36 -33.94 5.28
CA SER A 290 13.88 -34.12 3.89
C SER A 290 12.34 -34.15 3.86
N PRO A 291 11.67 -33.11 3.34
CA PRO A 291 10.23 -33.13 3.22
C PRO A 291 9.92 -34.16 2.13
N THR A 292 9.27 -35.26 2.49
CA THR A 292 8.96 -36.37 1.56
C THR A 292 7.97 -35.98 0.46
N PHE A 293 7.53 -34.72 0.45
CA PHE A 293 6.40 -34.19 -0.33
C PHE A 293 6.81 -33.10 -1.33
N VAL A 294 8.08 -32.70 -1.39
CA VAL A 294 8.52 -31.57 -2.23
C VAL A 294 9.72 -31.95 -3.11
N SER A 295 9.59 -31.72 -4.42
CA SER A 295 10.64 -31.96 -5.41
C SER A 295 11.29 -30.66 -5.86
N SER A 296 12.62 -30.63 -5.89
CA SER A 296 13.40 -29.60 -6.60
C SER A 296 13.66 -30.03 -8.04
N LEU A 297 13.95 -29.08 -8.93
CA LEU A 297 14.39 -29.39 -10.31
C LEU A 297 15.70 -30.20 -10.29
N ILE A 298 16.63 -29.84 -9.40
CA ILE A 298 17.86 -30.57 -9.13
C ILE A 298 17.85 -30.98 -7.64
N PRO A 299 17.59 -32.26 -7.31
CA PRO A 299 17.64 -32.74 -5.94
C PRO A 299 19.08 -32.80 -5.41
N ARG A 300 19.35 -32.17 -4.25
CA ARG A 300 20.69 -32.14 -3.63
C ARG A 300 20.76 -32.51 -2.15
N LEU A 301 19.61 -32.62 -1.48
CA LEU A 301 19.54 -32.79 -0.02
C LEU A 301 19.26 -34.23 0.45
N SER A 302 18.76 -35.11 -0.43
CA SER A 302 18.29 -36.47 -0.09
C SER A 302 19.28 -37.37 0.65
N GLU A 303 20.58 -37.22 0.42
CA GLU A 303 21.63 -38.06 1.04
C GLU A 303 22.35 -37.37 2.22
N ARG A 304 21.88 -36.19 2.63
CA ARG A 304 22.57 -35.37 3.63
C ARG A 304 21.80 -35.38 4.94
N SER A 305 22.53 -35.47 6.05
CA SER A 305 21.95 -35.39 7.40
C SER A 305 21.93 -33.96 7.96
N SER A 306 22.89 -33.13 7.55
CA SER A 306 22.97 -31.71 7.89
C SER A 306 23.76 -30.96 6.82
N VAL A 307 23.50 -29.66 6.71
CA VAL A 307 24.17 -28.72 5.79
C VAL A 307 24.28 -27.36 6.47
N SER A 308 25.29 -26.58 6.11
CA SER A 308 25.42 -25.18 6.53
C SER A 308 24.26 -24.35 6.00
N MET A 309 23.81 -23.39 6.81
CA MET A 309 22.76 -22.44 6.42
C MET A 309 23.17 -21.62 5.19
N TYR A 310 24.45 -21.25 5.09
CA TYR A 310 24.97 -20.57 3.90
C TYR A 310 24.85 -21.44 2.64
N SER A 311 25.24 -22.71 2.68
CA SER A 311 25.05 -23.60 1.52
C SER A 311 23.58 -23.87 1.19
N LEU A 312 22.67 -23.87 2.18
CA LEU A 312 21.23 -23.88 1.92
C LEU A 312 20.75 -22.62 1.20
N LEU A 313 21.23 -21.44 1.57
CA LEU A 313 20.91 -20.20 0.83
C LEU A 313 21.43 -20.22 -0.60
N GLN A 314 22.62 -20.78 -0.83
CA GLN A 314 23.14 -20.98 -2.18
C GLN A 314 22.20 -21.86 -3.00
N LEU A 315 21.77 -23.01 -2.48
CA LEU A 315 20.79 -23.87 -3.17
C LEU A 315 19.44 -23.18 -3.40
N LEU A 316 18.95 -22.45 -2.40
CA LEU A 316 17.69 -21.72 -2.45
C LEU A 316 17.68 -20.70 -3.60
N LEU A 317 18.76 -19.95 -3.75
CA LEU A 317 18.81 -18.79 -4.65
C LEU A 317 19.34 -19.15 -6.05
N VAL A 318 20.41 -19.97 -6.13
CA VAL A 318 21.10 -20.31 -7.39
C VAL A 318 20.30 -21.34 -8.20
N GLU A 319 19.93 -22.47 -7.58
CA GLU A 319 19.18 -23.56 -8.22
C GLU A 319 17.68 -23.55 -7.88
N SER A 320 17.19 -22.48 -7.26
CA SER A 320 15.77 -22.35 -6.90
C SER A 320 15.22 -23.54 -6.09
N SER A 321 16.04 -24.16 -5.23
CA SER A 321 15.70 -25.43 -4.58
C SER A 321 14.48 -25.31 -3.65
N ASN A 322 13.45 -26.11 -3.91
CA ASN A 322 12.26 -26.19 -3.07
C ASN A 322 12.54 -26.96 -1.77
N GLU A 323 13.39 -27.99 -1.84
CA GLU A 323 13.85 -28.73 -0.66
C GLU A 323 14.62 -27.81 0.29
N ALA A 324 15.45 -26.91 -0.22
CA ALA A 324 16.15 -25.92 0.60
C ALA A 324 15.16 -24.97 1.29
N ALA A 325 14.17 -24.45 0.56
CA ALA A 325 13.14 -23.57 1.12
C ALA A 325 12.38 -24.23 2.28
N GLU A 326 11.92 -25.47 2.10
CA GLU A 326 11.18 -26.21 3.11
C GLU A 326 12.08 -26.66 4.28
N THR A 327 13.34 -26.99 4.02
CA THR A 327 14.32 -27.30 5.09
C THR A 327 14.57 -26.08 5.97
N ILE A 328 14.75 -24.90 5.35
CA ILE A 328 14.94 -23.62 6.07
C ILE A 328 13.71 -23.28 6.91
N ALA A 329 12.51 -23.38 6.32
CA ALA A 329 11.28 -23.11 7.04
C ALA A 329 11.04 -24.11 8.19
N GLY A 330 11.37 -25.39 7.96
CA GLY A 330 11.23 -26.46 8.93
C GLY A 330 12.10 -26.29 10.19
N GLU A 331 13.29 -25.69 10.07
CA GLU A 331 14.17 -25.42 11.22
C GLU A 331 13.53 -24.43 12.21
N VAL A 332 12.82 -23.43 11.71
CA VAL A 332 12.10 -22.45 12.55
C VAL A 332 10.73 -23.00 12.98
N GLY A 333 10.13 -23.88 12.18
CA GLY A 333 8.74 -24.26 12.23
C GLY A 333 8.02 -23.69 11.00
N ARG A 334 7.50 -24.57 10.13
CA ARG A 334 7.02 -24.17 8.79
C ARG A 334 5.92 -23.10 8.84
N GLU A 335 4.92 -23.27 9.71
CA GLU A 335 3.82 -22.33 9.87
C GLU A 335 4.32 -20.99 10.44
N ASP A 336 5.10 -21.03 11.52
CA ASP A 336 5.73 -19.84 12.12
C ASP A 336 6.62 -19.08 11.12
N PHE A 337 7.30 -19.80 10.22
CA PHE A 337 8.11 -19.22 9.16
C PHE A 337 7.25 -18.48 8.12
N ILE A 338 6.15 -19.09 7.67
CA ILE A 338 5.20 -18.46 6.73
C ILE A 338 4.53 -17.23 7.38
N GLU A 339 4.18 -17.32 8.67
CA GLU A 339 3.68 -16.17 9.42
C GLU A 339 4.71 -15.05 9.48
N ALA A 340 6.00 -15.38 9.72
CA ALA A 340 7.08 -14.41 9.72
C ALA A 340 7.30 -13.77 8.34
N MET A 341 7.16 -14.52 7.24
CA MET A 341 7.21 -13.98 5.87
C MET A 341 6.11 -12.95 5.64
N ASN A 342 4.86 -13.28 5.97
CA ASN A 342 3.73 -12.37 5.82
C ASN A 342 3.81 -11.17 6.78
N ALA A 343 4.32 -11.37 8.00
CA ALA A 343 4.58 -10.28 8.94
C ALA A 343 5.65 -9.32 8.42
N LYS A 344 6.72 -9.84 7.81
CA LYS A 344 7.75 -9.01 7.16
C LYS A 344 7.20 -8.26 5.96
N ALA A 345 6.38 -8.89 5.12
CA ALA A 345 5.70 -8.22 4.00
C ALA A 345 4.95 -6.97 4.48
N ARG A 346 4.09 -7.12 5.50
CA ARG A 346 3.37 -6.00 6.12
C ARG A 346 4.30 -4.95 6.72
N GLN A 347 5.38 -5.35 7.40
CA GLN A 347 6.36 -4.42 7.96
C GLN A 347 7.08 -3.59 6.90
N LEU A 348 7.29 -4.14 5.72
CA LEU A 348 7.91 -3.44 4.59
C LEU A 348 6.91 -2.60 3.79
N GLY A 349 5.61 -2.69 4.08
CA GLY A 349 4.54 -2.02 3.33
C GLY A 349 4.11 -2.78 2.08
N MET A 350 4.41 -4.07 1.98
CA MET A 350 3.99 -4.93 0.87
C MET A 350 2.53 -5.38 1.07
N MET A 351 1.57 -4.50 0.75
CA MET A 351 0.16 -4.67 1.10
C MET A 351 -0.61 -5.57 0.11
N HIS A 352 -0.03 -5.83 -1.04
CA HIS A 352 -0.57 -6.63 -2.14
C HIS A 352 0.09 -8.03 -2.22
N THR A 353 0.81 -8.43 -1.16
CA THR A 353 1.57 -9.69 -1.09
C THR A 353 0.98 -10.66 -0.09
N THR A 354 0.89 -11.93 -0.49
CA THR A 354 0.59 -13.06 0.40
C THR A 354 1.55 -14.22 0.11
N PHE A 355 2.11 -14.79 1.17
CA PHE A 355 2.93 -16.00 1.10
C PHE A 355 2.17 -17.18 1.71
N ALA A 356 1.97 -18.24 0.92
CA ALA A 356 1.33 -19.49 1.31
C ALA A 356 2.33 -20.62 1.58
N ASP A 357 3.53 -20.54 1.02
CA ASP A 357 4.64 -21.48 1.27
C ASP A 357 6.00 -20.80 1.05
N PRO A 358 7.12 -21.38 1.51
CA PRO A 358 8.45 -20.74 1.41
C PRO A 358 9.13 -20.92 0.04
N SER A 359 8.57 -21.74 -0.85
CA SER A 359 9.20 -22.17 -2.10
C SER A 359 8.63 -21.47 -3.34
N GLY A 360 7.37 -21.06 -3.30
CA GLY A 360 6.65 -20.53 -4.46
C GLY A 360 5.95 -21.59 -5.31
N LEU A 361 5.67 -22.77 -4.76
CA LEU A 361 4.94 -23.83 -5.46
C LEU A 361 3.43 -23.59 -5.47
N SER A 362 2.88 -23.01 -4.41
CA SER A 362 1.47 -22.62 -4.34
C SER A 362 1.22 -21.40 -5.23
N SER A 363 0.14 -21.47 -6.02
CA SER A 363 -0.40 -20.31 -6.75
C SER A 363 -0.93 -19.22 -5.82
N ASP A 364 -1.16 -19.54 -4.55
CA ASP A 364 -1.60 -18.58 -3.52
C ASP A 364 -0.44 -17.70 -3.03
N ASN A 365 0.80 -17.97 -3.47
CA ASN A 365 1.88 -17.01 -3.34
C ASN A 365 1.74 -15.93 -4.40
N THR A 366 1.11 -14.82 -4.03
CA THR A 366 0.83 -13.70 -4.93
C THR A 366 1.51 -12.43 -4.44
N SER A 367 1.84 -11.55 -5.38
CA SER A 367 2.37 -10.21 -5.10
C SER A 367 2.08 -9.31 -6.30
N SER A 368 2.27 -8.00 -6.11
CA SER A 368 2.37 -7.03 -7.20
C SER A 368 3.82 -6.68 -7.51
N ILE A 369 4.05 -5.98 -8.63
CA ILE A 369 5.38 -5.46 -8.98
C ILE A 369 5.82 -4.39 -7.99
N GLU A 370 4.90 -3.54 -7.53
CA GLU A 370 5.13 -2.55 -6.48
C GLU A 370 5.75 -3.18 -5.21
N ASP A 371 5.13 -4.26 -4.74
CA ASP A 371 5.57 -4.95 -3.54
C ASP A 371 6.90 -5.66 -3.74
N LEU A 372 7.10 -6.33 -4.88
CA LEU A 372 8.37 -6.95 -5.23
C LEU A 372 9.49 -5.92 -5.37
N TYR A 373 9.19 -4.73 -5.89
CA TYR A 373 10.15 -3.63 -5.94
C TYR A 373 10.51 -3.14 -4.54
N THR A 374 9.54 -3.08 -3.63
CA THR A 374 9.77 -2.77 -2.21
C THR A 374 10.67 -3.81 -1.53
N LEU A 375 10.41 -5.10 -1.73
CA LEU A 375 11.29 -6.18 -1.25
C LEU A 375 12.70 -6.07 -1.85
N THR A 376 12.79 -5.79 -3.15
CA THR A 376 14.07 -5.67 -3.86
C THR A 376 14.90 -4.50 -3.34
N LYS A 377 14.29 -3.33 -3.10
CA LYS A 377 14.96 -2.19 -2.45
C LYS A 377 15.45 -2.54 -1.05
N TYR A 378 14.63 -3.26 -0.27
CA TYR A 378 15.03 -3.68 1.07
C TYR A 378 16.25 -4.60 1.03
N ILE A 379 16.23 -5.63 0.19
CA ILE A 379 17.35 -6.56 0.04
C ILE A 379 18.59 -5.83 -0.48
N TYR A 380 18.45 -5.01 -1.52
CA TYR A 380 19.55 -4.25 -2.12
C TYR A 380 20.28 -3.37 -1.10
N LYS A 381 19.53 -2.68 -0.22
CA LYS A 381 20.11 -1.76 0.77
C LYS A 381 20.64 -2.45 2.03
N ASN A 382 19.97 -3.49 2.51
CA ASN A 382 20.23 -4.04 3.86
C ASN A 382 20.82 -5.45 3.86
N LYS A 383 20.62 -6.21 2.77
CA LYS A 383 20.94 -7.64 2.67
C LYS A 383 21.54 -7.95 1.29
N ARG A 384 22.38 -7.05 0.77
CA ARG A 384 22.90 -7.08 -0.61
C ARG A 384 23.51 -8.42 -1.02
N PHE A 385 24.14 -9.12 -0.07
CA PHE A 385 24.71 -10.45 -0.28
C PHE A 385 23.71 -11.50 -0.81
N VAL A 386 22.40 -11.34 -0.59
CA VAL A 386 21.37 -12.23 -1.16
C VAL A 386 21.39 -12.19 -2.69
N PHE A 387 21.52 -11.00 -3.29
CA PHE A 387 21.70 -10.89 -4.74
C PHE A 387 23.11 -11.29 -5.17
N ASP A 388 24.12 -10.97 -4.37
CA ASP A 388 25.51 -11.32 -4.70
C ASP A 388 25.73 -12.85 -4.77
N ILE A 389 24.96 -13.66 -4.03
CA ILE A 389 24.96 -15.13 -4.13
C ILE A 389 24.67 -15.58 -5.57
N THR A 390 23.76 -14.90 -6.26
CA THR A 390 23.37 -15.23 -7.65
C THR A 390 24.17 -14.47 -8.70
N ALA A 391 24.94 -13.45 -8.30
CA ALA A 391 25.75 -12.65 -9.20
C ALA A 391 27.12 -13.28 -9.52
N ASN A 392 27.63 -14.12 -8.60
CA ASN A 392 29.03 -14.49 -8.59
C ASN A 392 29.26 -15.97 -8.93
N LYS A 393 30.00 -16.22 -10.01
CA LYS A 393 30.46 -17.56 -10.42
C LYS A 393 31.48 -18.17 -9.43
N THR A 394 32.07 -17.35 -8.54
CA THR A 394 33.06 -17.79 -7.54
C THR A 394 32.84 -17.08 -6.20
N LEU A 395 31.90 -17.55 -5.39
CA LEU A 395 31.68 -17.02 -4.04
C LEU A 395 32.84 -17.43 -3.12
N ALA A 396 33.84 -16.57 -2.96
CA ALA A 396 34.70 -16.60 -1.77
C ALA A 396 33.86 -16.14 -0.57
N SER A 397 33.13 -17.06 0.05
CA SER A 397 32.35 -16.76 1.25
C SER A 397 33.23 -16.81 2.49
N VAL A 398 33.03 -15.85 3.40
CA VAL A 398 33.60 -15.91 4.76
C VAL A 398 32.84 -16.87 5.68
N TYR A 399 31.66 -17.34 5.25
CA TYR A 399 30.84 -18.31 5.96
C TYR A 399 31.25 -19.74 5.61
N VAL A 400 31.05 -20.66 6.55
CA VAL A 400 31.22 -22.10 6.30
C VAL A 400 30.26 -22.51 5.17
N GLY A 401 30.80 -22.98 4.05
CA GLY A 401 30.04 -23.32 2.85
C GLY A 401 30.83 -24.18 1.88
N GLY A 402 30.41 -24.21 0.60
CA GLY A 402 31.04 -25.05 -0.42
C GLY A 402 30.67 -26.53 -0.30
N GLU A 403 29.53 -26.86 0.31
CA GLU A 403 29.06 -28.24 0.44
C GLU A 403 28.46 -28.80 -0.85
N PHE A 404 28.23 -27.96 -1.86
CA PHE A 404 27.68 -28.32 -3.16
C PHE A 404 28.61 -27.85 -4.28
N ASP A 405 29.10 -28.81 -5.05
CA ASP A 405 29.86 -28.53 -6.28
C ASP A 405 28.94 -28.41 -7.49
N GLY A 406 29.37 -27.59 -8.46
CA GLY A 406 28.70 -27.47 -9.76
C GLY A 406 27.26 -26.97 -9.66
N LEU A 407 27.01 -25.94 -8.83
CA LEU A 407 25.70 -25.28 -8.81
C LEU A 407 25.44 -24.61 -10.15
N ILE A 408 24.21 -24.77 -10.65
CA ILE A 408 23.76 -24.15 -11.90
C ILE A 408 22.88 -22.96 -11.54
N ASN A 409 23.27 -21.77 -11.95
CA ASN A 409 22.45 -20.58 -11.73
C ASN A 409 21.30 -20.59 -12.73
N PHE A 410 20.07 -20.48 -12.22
CA PHE A 410 18.88 -20.48 -13.09
C PHE A 410 18.55 -19.11 -13.65
N ASN A 411 19.23 -18.04 -13.21
CA ASN A 411 19.06 -16.73 -13.86
C ASN A 411 19.66 -16.80 -15.26
N GLU A 412 18.83 -16.88 -16.30
CA GLU A 412 19.29 -17.05 -17.69
C GLU A 412 20.14 -15.86 -18.19
N VAL A 413 20.00 -14.72 -17.52
CA VAL A 413 20.74 -13.49 -17.81
C VAL A 413 22.07 -13.39 -17.06
N GLU A 414 22.52 -14.47 -16.39
CA GLU A 414 23.75 -14.45 -15.58
C GLU A 414 25.03 -14.18 -16.37
N ASP A 415 25.02 -14.48 -17.67
CA ASP A 415 26.15 -14.26 -18.57
C ASP A 415 26.22 -12.83 -19.11
N MET A 416 25.21 -11.99 -18.84
CA MET A 416 25.26 -10.58 -19.21
C MET A 416 26.25 -9.84 -18.32
N ASP A 417 27.20 -9.11 -18.91
CA ASP A 417 28.19 -8.29 -18.19
C ASP A 417 27.53 -7.27 -17.24
N SER A 418 26.31 -6.84 -17.55
CA SER A 418 25.54 -5.91 -16.71
C SER A 418 24.95 -6.58 -15.47
N PHE A 419 24.71 -7.90 -15.48
CA PHE A 419 23.99 -8.59 -14.43
C PHE A 419 24.77 -8.62 -13.12
N ILE A 420 24.11 -8.22 -12.04
CA ILE A 420 24.70 -8.18 -10.69
C ILE A 420 23.83 -8.92 -9.66
N GLY A 421 23.03 -9.89 -10.10
CA GLY A 421 22.23 -10.75 -9.24
C GLY A 421 20.72 -10.60 -9.45
N GLY A 422 19.99 -11.63 -9.06
CA GLY A 422 18.55 -11.72 -9.31
C GLY A 422 17.95 -13.04 -8.86
N LYS A 423 16.64 -13.18 -9.09
CA LYS A 423 15.92 -14.43 -8.90
C LYS A 423 14.91 -14.61 -10.01
N VAL A 424 14.85 -15.84 -10.52
CA VAL A 424 13.83 -16.27 -11.47
C VAL A 424 12.82 -17.23 -10.84
N GLY A 425 11.68 -17.40 -11.49
CA GLY A 425 10.68 -18.39 -11.12
C GLY A 425 9.83 -18.79 -12.32
N GLU A 426 9.24 -19.98 -12.24
CA GLU A 426 8.32 -20.45 -13.26
C GLU A 426 7.33 -21.44 -12.63
N THR A 427 6.04 -21.24 -12.89
CA THR A 427 4.99 -22.24 -12.67
C THR A 427 3.93 -22.08 -13.74
N LEU A 428 3.08 -23.09 -13.93
CA LEU A 428 1.94 -22.99 -14.86
C LEU A 428 1.00 -21.82 -14.54
N ALA A 429 0.88 -21.43 -13.27
CA ALA A 429 -0.01 -20.35 -12.85
C ALA A 429 0.64 -18.96 -12.95
N ALA A 430 1.96 -18.88 -12.86
CA ALA A 430 2.71 -17.62 -12.78
C ALA A 430 3.39 -17.22 -14.09
N GLY A 431 3.48 -18.12 -15.08
CA GLY A 431 4.41 -17.97 -16.21
C GLY A 431 5.86 -17.86 -15.73
N GLN A 432 6.73 -17.28 -16.56
CA GLN A 432 8.10 -16.96 -16.18
C GLN A 432 8.14 -15.61 -15.46
N THR A 433 8.74 -15.60 -14.27
CA THR A 433 8.86 -14.41 -13.41
C THR A 433 10.34 -14.08 -13.18
N SER A 434 10.70 -12.80 -13.09
CA SER A 434 12.07 -12.32 -12.85
C SER A 434 12.10 -11.16 -11.88
N VAL A 435 13.15 -11.12 -11.06
CA VAL A 435 13.72 -9.90 -10.50
C VAL A 435 15.21 -9.93 -10.82
N SER A 436 15.71 -9.01 -11.64
CA SER A 436 17.13 -8.92 -11.98
C SER A 436 17.68 -7.51 -11.75
N LEU A 437 18.95 -7.44 -11.36
CA LEU A 437 19.68 -6.20 -11.17
C LEU A 437 20.78 -6.08 -12.21
N HIS A 438 20.88 -4.91 -12.84
CA HIS A 438 21.82 -4.64 -13.92
C HIS A 438 22.56 -3.32 -13.71
N LYS A 439 23.86 -3.29 -14.01
CA LYS A 439 24.64 -2.05 -14.11
C LYS A 439 24.57 -1.53 -15.54
N LEU A 440 23.92 -0.39 -15.72
CA LEU A 440 23.77 0.27 -17.03
C LEU A 440 24.44 1.64 -17.01
N GLN A 441 24.89 2.10 -18.18
CA GLN A 441 25.48 3.43 -18.34
C GLN A 441 24.42 4.39 -18.87
N PHE A 442 24.05 5.40 -18.08
CA PHE A 442 23.16 6.48 -18.49
C PHE A 442 23.93 7.80 -18.47
N GLN A 443 24.03 8.45 -19.63
CA GLN A 443 24.73 9.73 -19.81
C GLN A 443 26.15 9.72 -19.20
N GLY A 444 26.92 8.67 -19.47
CA GLY A 444 28.27 8.48 -18.92
C GLY A 444 28.36 8.18 -17.42
N LYS A 445 27.24 7.90 -16.74
CA LYS A 445 27.21 7.49 -15.33
C LYS A 445 26.67 6.08 -15.17
N GLU A 446 27.37 5.25 -14.40
CA GLU A 446 26.89 3.92 -14.01
C GLU A 446 25.71 4.04 -13.05
N ARG A 447 24.62 3.35 -13.35
CA ARG A 447 23.40 3.26 -12.55
C ARG A 447 23.04 1.81 -12.34
N THR A 448 22.58 1.47 -11.14
CA THR A 448 21.99 0.17 -10.89
C THR A 448 20.50 0.23 -11.24
N VAL A 449 20.09 -0.67 -12.12
CA VAL A 449 18.73 -0.78 -12.64
C VAL A 449 18.15 -2.10 -12.19
N VAL A 450 16.92 -2.06 -11.69
CA VAL A 450 16.11 -3.26 -11.43
C VAL A 450 15.16 -3.49 -12.59
N ILE A 451 15.00 -4.76 -12.96
CA ILE A 451 13.98 -5.22 -13.90
C ILE A 451 13.13 -6.27 -13.18
N ILE A 452 11.81 -6.12 -13.23
CA ILE A 452 10.84 -7.08 -12.70
C ILE A 452 9.91 -7.47 -13.84
N LEU A 453 9.75 -8.77 -14.05
CA LEU A 453 8.84 -9.36 -15.03
C LEU A 453 7.98 -10.41 -14.35
N LEU A 454 6.69 -10.45 -14.60
CA LEU A 454 5.79 -11.51 -14.14
C LEU A 454 5.05 -12.09 -15.35
N GLY A 455 4.70 -13.37 -15.37
CA GLY A 455 3.86 -13.91 -16.44
C GLY A 455 4.44 -13.89 -17.86
N SER A 456 5.76 -13.82 -18.03
CA SER A 456 6.38 -13.84 -19.36
C SER A 456 6.47 -15.27 -19.93
N ASP A 457 6.40 -15.39 -21.25
CA ASP A 457 6.70 -16.63 -21.99
C ASP A 457 8.13 -16.63 -22.58
N SER A 458 8.82 -15.48 -22.53
CA SER A 458 10.17 -15.28 -23.10
C SER A 458 11.02 -14.34 -22.22
N ARG A 459 11.09 -14.61 -20.91
CA ARG A 459 11.70 -13.73 -19.89
C ARG A 459 13.05 -13.13 -20.30
N THR A 460 13.93 -13.93 -20.91
CA THR A 460 15.27 -13.47 -21.33
C THR A 460 15.18 -12.38 -22.40
N GLU A 461 14.38 -12.61 -23.44
CA GLU A 461 14.19 -11.65 -24.53
C GLU A 461 13.53 -10.37 -24.01
N ASP A 462 12.57 -10.49 -23.10
CA ASP A 462 11.94 -9.34 -22.44
C ASP A 462 12.94 -8.50 -21.64
N ILE A 463 13.86 -9.13 -20.90
CA ILE A 463 14.92 -8.42 -20.15
C ILE A 463 15.87 -7.71 -21.13
N GLU A 464 16.33 -8.38 -22.18
CA GLU A 464 17.19 -7.79 -23.21
C GLU A 464 16.52 -6.59 -23.88
N THR A 465 15.23 -6.71 -24.14
CA THR A 465 14.43 -5.66 -24.76
C THR A 465 14.28 -4.45 -23.84
N LEU A 466 14.02 -4.67 -22.54
CA LEU A 466 13.95 -3.59 -21.54
C LEU A 466 15.31 -2.90 -21.31
N ILE A 467 16.40 -3.66 -21.31
CA ILE A 467 17.76 -3.10 -21.25
C ILE A 467 18.04 -2.26 -22.50
N SER A 468 17.72 -2.79 -23.68
CA SER A 468 17.91 -2.09 -24.96
C SER A 468 17.08 -0.82 -25.02
N TYR A 469 15.83 -0.86 -24.55
CA TYR A 469 14.97 0.31 -24.40
C TYR A 469 15.62 1.36 -23.50
N ALA A 470 16.11 0.96 -22.32
CA ALA A 470 16.74 1.88 -21.38
C ALA A 470 18.03 2.50 -21.94
N LEU A 471 18.90 1.70 -22.58
CA LEU A 471 20.13 2.19 -23.18
C LEU A 471 19.87 3.09 -24.40
N ASN A 472 18.93 2.75 -25.28
CA ASN A 472 18.61 3.59 -26.43
C ASN A 472 18.02 4.95 -26.02
N ARG A 473 17.31 5.00 -24.90
CA ARG A 473 16.63 6.21 -24.43
C ARG A 473 17.48 7.07 -23.48
N PHE A 474 18.31 6.44 -22.67
CA PHE A 474 19.07 7.10 -21.60
C PHE A 474 20.59 6.90 -21.68
N GLY A 475 21.06 5.99 -22.53
CA GLY A 475 22.47 5.77 -22.87
C GLY A 475 22.96 6.84 -23.83
N GLY A 476 23.35 7.98 -23.27
CA GLY A 476 24.10 9.03 -23.97
C GLY A 476 25.60 8.77 -23.95
#